data_AF-Q7U7R9-F1
#
_entry.id   AF-Q7U7R9-F1
#
_cell.length_a   1.000
_cell.length_b   1.000
_cell.length_c   1.000
_cell.angle_alpha   90.00
_cell.angle_beta   90.00
_cell.angle_gamma   90.00
#
_symmetry.space_group_name_H-M   'P 1'
#
loop_
_entity.id
_entity.type
_entity.pdbx_description
1 polymer ?
#
loop_
_entity_poly.entity_id
_entity_poly.type
_entity_poly.pdbx_seq_one_letter_code
_entity_poly.pdbx_strand_id
1 'polypeptide(L)'
;MNRRSLPVSQRIALLVQALDGAEKTNKALATCADGEAMVEILLGASAKLGLGLTRRDLMETPPIRDWIWFKSNDPLVTVGDAKPRYRQESVDDKPRRKFLGLF
;
A
#
# COMPACT_ATOMS: atom_id res chain seq x y z
N MET A 1 -15.26 -18.42 19.93
CA MET A 1 -14.39 -19.14 18.98
C MET A 1 -12.94 -18.75 19.25
N ASN A 2 -12.01 -19.71 19.33
CA ASN A 2 -10.60 -19.42 19.55
C ASN A 2 -9.96 -18.96 18.23
N ARG A 3 -9.61 -17.67 18.12
CA ARG A 3 -9.04 -17.13 16.87
C ARG A 3 -7.66 -17.72 16.56
N ARG A 4 -6.93 -18.22 17.57
CA ARG A 4 -5.59 -18.78 17.40
C ARG A 4 -5.58 -20.17 16.77
N SER A 5 -6.69 -20.90 16.83
CA SER A 5 -6.80 -22.22 16.20
C SER A 5 -7.12 -22.16 14.70
N LEU A 6 -7.33 -20.94 14.16
CA LEU A 6 -7.58 -20.75 12.73
C LEU A 6 -6.28 -20.92 11.92
N PRO A 7 -6.38 -21.41 10.68
CA PRO A 7 -5.25 -21.40 9.74
C PRO A 7 -4.60 -20.02 9.65
N VAL A 8 -3.28 -19.97 9.46
CA VAL A 8 -2.50 -18.72 9.39
C VAL A 8 -3.12 -17.75 8.37
N SER A 9 -3.50 -18.23 7.19
CA SER A 9 -4.14 -17.43 6.14
C SER A 9 -5.45 -16.75 6.60
N GLN A 10 -6.29 -17.45 7.36
CA GLN A 10 -7.52 -16.89 7.91
C GLN A 10 -7.23 -15.86 9.00
N ARG A 11 -6.22 -16.11 9.84
CA ARG A 11 -5.77 -15.13 10.84
C ARG A 11 -5.21 -13.87 10.18
N ILE A 12 -4.49 -14.01 9.08
CA ILE A 12 -4.02 -12.89 8.25
C ILE A 12 -5.19 -12.13 7.65
N ALA A 13 -6.19 -12.82 7.09
CA ALA A 13 -7.39 -12.17 6.55
C ALA A 13 -8.12 -11.35 7.63
N LEU A 14 -8.24 -11.89 8.85
CA LEU A 14 -8.81 -11.17 9.99
C LEU A 14 -7.97 -9.95 10.40
N LEU A 15 -6.64 -10.06 10.36
CA LEU A 15 -5.76 -8.92 10.60
C LEU A 15 -6.00 -7.83 9.55
N VAL A 16 -6.01 -8.18 8.26
CA VAL A 16 -6.26 -7.24 7.16
C VAL A 16 -7.62 -6.57 7.31
N GLN A 17 -8.68 -7.34 7.60
CA GLN A 17 -10.01 -6.80 7.83
C GLN A 17 -10.04 -5.84 9.02
N ALA A 18 -9.31 -6.14 10.10
CA ALA A 18 -9.25 -5.29 11.28
C ALA A 18 -8.40 -4.02 11.08
N LEU A 19 -7.59 -3.93 10.01
CA LEU A 19 -6.91 -2.70 9.64
C LEU A 19 -7.86 -1.72 8.94
N ASP A 20 -8.96 -2.19 8.36
CA ASP A 20 -9.99 -1.32 7.81
C ASP A 20 -10.65 -0.51 8.95
N GLY A 21 -10.59 0.81 8.86
CA GLY A 21 -11.04 1.73 9.91
C GLY A 21 -10.11 1.87 11.13
N ALA A 22 -8.96 1.19 11.19
CA ALA A 22 -8.02 1.30 12.30
C ALA A 22 -7.09 2.53 12.17
N GLU A 23 -7.64 3.74 12.29
CA GLU A 23 -6.94 5.01 12.00
C GLU A 23 -5.54 5.13 12.63
N LYS A 24 -5.42 4.82 13.92
CA LYS A 24 -4.13 4.92 14.64
C LYS A 24 -3.08 3.95 14.08
N THR A 25 -3.50 2.71 13.79
CA THR A 25 -2.62 1.69 13.21
C THR A 25 -2.25 2.06 11.78
N ASN A 26 -3.21 2.53 10.98
CA ASN A 26 -2.99 2.93 9.60
C ASN A 26 -2.05 4.13 9.50
N LYS A 27 -2.19 5.11 10.41
CA LYS A 27 -1.24 6.22 10.53
C LYS A 27 0.17 5.72 10.84
N ALA A 28 0.32 4.80 11.79
CA ALA A 28 1.61 4.22 12.13
C ALA A 28 2.22 3.46 10.93
N LEU A 29 1.42 2.67 10.21
CA LEU A 29 1.84 1.96 9.00
C LEU A 29 2.26 2.92 7.89
N ALA A 30 1.55 4.03 7.70
CA ALA A 30 1.90 5.04 6.70
C ALA A 30 3.22 5.75 7.03
N THR A 31 3.47 6.05 8.31
CA THR A 31 4.66 6.80 8.75
C THR A 31 5.86 5.94 9.13
N CYS A 32 5.74 4.62 9.14
CA CYS A 32 6.87 3.75 9.49
C CYS A 32 8.02 3.87 8.49
N ALA A 33 9.25 3.70 8.98
CA ALA A 33 10.46 3.97 8.20
C ALA A 33 10.71 2.90 7.12
N ASP A 34 10.58 1.63 7.48
CA ASP A 34 10.92 0.49 6.64
C ASP A 34 9.98 -0.70 6.91
N GLY A 35 10.20 -1.81 6.19
CA GLY A 35 9.43 -3.04 6.36
C GLY A 35 9.59 -3.70 7.74
N GLU A 36 10.71 -3.51 8.42
CA GLU A 36 10.93 -4.06 9.77
C GLU A 36 10.07 -3.34 10.80
N ALA A 37 10.02 -2.01 10.74
CA ALA A 37 9.11 -1.20 11.54
C ALA A 37 7.63 -1.53 11.24
N MET A 38 7.32 -1.81 9.97
CA MET A 38 5.98 -2.25 9.56
C MET A 38 5.58 -3.58 10.23
N VAL A 39 6.51 -4.55 10.28
CA VAL A 39 6.27 -5.85 10.94
C VAL A 39 5.95 -5.67 12.42
N GLU A 40 6.68 -4.84 13.14
CA GLU A 40 6.43 -4.59 14.57
C GLU A 40 5.04 -4.00 14.83
N ILE A 41 4.60 -3.07 14.00
CA ILE A 41 3.25 -2.49 14.09
C ILE A 41 2.18 -3.57 13.88
N LEU A 42 2.37 -4.42 12.87
CA LEU A 42 1.44 -5.51 12.53
C LEU A 42 1.41 -6.60 13.61
N LEU A 43 2.54 -6.92 14.23
CA LEU A 43 2.61 -7.81 15.39
C LEU A 43 1.85 -7.25 16.58
N GLY A 44 2.02 -5.95 16.86
CA GLY A 44 1.25 -5.26 17.90
C GLY A 44 -0.26 -5.28 17.65
N ALA A 45 -0.68 -5.07 16.41
CA ALA A 45 -2.10 -5.16 16.02
C ALA A 45 -2.64 -6.59 16.18
N SER A 46 -1.90 -7.60 15.69
CA SER A 46 -2.23 -9.02 15.84
C SER A 46 -2.36 -9.45 17.30
N ALA A 47 -1.47 -8.98 18.17
CA ALA A 47 -1.50 -9.27 19.60
C ALA A 47 -2.77 -8.72 20.26
N LYS A 48 -3.14 -7.46 19.95
CA LYS A 48 -4.38 -6.83 20.44
C LYS A 48 -5.64 -7.58 20.01
N LEU A 49 -5.64 -8.16 18.80
CA LEU A 49 -6.75 -8.95 18.27
C LEU A 49 -6.75 -10.41 18.77
N GLY A 50 -5.69 -10.83 19.48
CA GLY A 50 -5.52 -12.17 20.01
C GLY A 50 -5.22 -13.23 18.95
N LEU A 51 -4.71 -12.84 17.77
CA LEU A 51 -4.54 -13.74 16.62
C LEU A 51 -3.34 -14.68 16.78
N GLY A 52 -2.32 -14.28 17.55
CA GLY A 52 -1.13 -15.12 17.78
C GLY A 52 -0.33 -15.36 16.50
N LEU A 53 -0.30 -14.38 15.58
CA LEU A 53 0.59 -14.40 14.42
C LEU A 53 2.02 -14.08 14.86
N THR A 54 2.97 -14.78 14.27
CA THR A 54 4.40 -14.56 14.46
C THR A 54 4.97 -13.70 13.34
N ARG A 55 6.20 -13.19 13.54
CA ARG A 55 6.96 -12.47 12.50
C ARG A 55 7.07 -13.29 11.22
N ARG A 56 7.36 -14.59 11.34
CA ARG A 56 7.46 -15.51 10.21
C ARG A 56 6.15 -15.58 9.42
N ASP A 57 5.01 -15.68 10.12
CA ASP A 57 3.69 -15.74 9.49
C ASP A 57 3.42 -14.49 8.62
N LEU A 58 3.78 -13.30 9.12
CA LEU A 58 3.62 -12.04 8.39
C LEU A 58 4.55 -11.97 7.17
N MET A 59 5.77 -12.48 7.28
CA MET A 59 6.79 -12.45 6.21
C MET A 59 6.60 -13.53 5.15
N GLU A 60 5.88 -14.61 5.44
CA GLU A 60 5.68 -15.72 4.50
C GLU A 60 4.29 -15.71 3.85
N THR A 61 3.29 -15.07 4.49
CA THR A 61 1.88 -15.16 4.07
C THR A 61 1.38 -13.89 3.37
N PRO A 62 0.88 -13.97 2.12
CA PRO A 62 0.22 -12.86 1.45
C PRO A 62 -1.15 -12.54 2.10
N PRO A 63 -1.67 -11.29 2.00
CA PRO A 63 -1.07 -10.14 1.29
C PRO A 63 -0.05 -9.35 2.13
N ILE A 64 0.04 -9.62 3.45
CA ILE A 64 0.90 -8.85 4.37
C ILE A 64 2.37 -8.89 3.96
N ARG A 65 2.89 -10.06 3.58
CA ARG A 65 4.24 -10.20 3.05
C ARG A 65 4.51 -9.22 1.91
N ASP A 66 3.56 -9.12 0.98
CA ASP A 66 3.74 -8.32 -0.23
C ASP A 66 3.76 -6.82 0.13
N TRP A 67 2.95 -6.39 1.12
CA TRP A 67 3.00 -5.03 1.64
C TRP A 67 4.34 -4.69 2.31
N ILE A 68 4.88 -5.61 3.11
CA ILE A 68 6.19 -5.44 3.74
C ILE A 68 7.28 -5.36 2.67
N TRP A 69 7.21 -6.23 1.66
CA TRP A 69 8.14 -6.19 0.53
C TRP A 69 8.08 -4.86 -0.21
N PHE A 70 6.87 -4.36 -0.51
CA PHE A 70 6.70 -3.05 -1.15
C PHE A 70 7.29 -1.91 -0.33
N LYS A 71 7.11 -1.95 0.99
CA LYS A 71 7.65 -0.93 1.89
C LYS A 71 9.19 -0.91 1.90
N SER A 72 9.83 -2.08 1.78
CA SER A 72 11.29 -2.20 1.81
C SER A 72 11.97 -1.94 0.47
N ASN A 73 11.28 -2.16 -0.66
CA ASN A 73 11.91 -2.17 -1.98
C ASN A 73 11.58 -0.95 -2.84
N ASP A 74 10.81 0.03 -2.32
CA ASP A 74 10.37 1.24 -3.02
C ASP A 74 10.13 0.99 -4.52
N PRO A 75 9.08 0.24 -4.88
CA PRO A 75 8.87 -0.15 -6.27
C PRO A 75 8.84 1.12 -7.12
N LEU A 76 9.83 1.28 -8.00
CA LEU A 76 10.01 2.39 -8.94
C LEU A 76 8.80 2.64 -9.88
N VAL A 77 7.72 1.88 -9.71
CA VAL A 77 6.46 1.98 -10.42
C VAL A 77 5.35 2.11 -9.38
N THR A 78 4.96 3.34 -9.06
CA THR A 78 3.62 3.62 -8.57
C THR A 78 2.65 3.10 -9.64
N VAL A 79 1.83 2.09 -9.30
CA VAL A 79 0.73 1.63 -10.15
C VAL A 79 -0.28 2.79 -10.23
N GLY A 80 -0.03 3.70 -11.17
CA GLY A 80 -0.71 4.99 -11.29
C GLY A 80 0.04 6.05 -12.11
N ASP A 81 1.39 6.06 -12.11
CA ASP A 81 2.17 7.06 -12.88
C ASP A 81 2.41 6.68 -14.34
N ALA A 82 2.16 5.42 -14.71
CA ALA A 82 2.16 5.02 -16.11
C ALA A 82 0.85 5.47 -16.77
N LYS A 83 0.73 6.78 -17.10
CA LYS A 83 -0.07 7.15 -18.27
C LYS A 83 0.44 6.29 -19.44
N PRO A 84 -0.42 5.52 -20.13
CA PRO A 84 0.02 4.78 -21.30
C PRO A 84 0.67 5.78 -22.29
N ARG A 85 1.87 5.45 -22.78
CA ARG A 85 2.70 6.30 -23.67
C ARG A 85 1.93 6.91 -24.85
N TYR A 86 0.83 6.29 -25.27
CA TYR A 86 -0.03 6.79 -26.34
C TYR A 86 -0.70 8.15 -26.03
N ARG A 87 -0.73 8.61 -24.78
CA ARG A 87 -1.32 9.92 -24.40
C ARG A 87 -0.31 11.04 -24.14
N GLN A 88 0.98 10.81 -24.38
CA GLN A 88 2.02 11.84 -24.21
C GLN A 88 2.24 12.72 -25.45
N GLU A 89 1.66 12.38 -26.61
CA GLU A 89 1.67 13.25 -27.78
C GLU A 89 0.35 14.01 -27.91
N SER A 90 0.36 15.25 -27.43
CA SER A 90 -0.43 16.37 -27.96
C SER A 90 0.14 17.64 -27.34
N VAL A 91 1.40 17.94 -27.65
CA VAL A 91 1.93 19.29 -27.46
C VAL A 91 1.32 20.11 -28.60
N ASP A 92 0.19 20.75 -28.32
CA ASP A 92 -0.51 21.66 -29.23
C ASP A 92 0.39 22.89 -29.43
N ASP A 93 1.31 22.79 -30.38
CA ASP A 93 2.16 23.89 -30.84
C ASP A 93 1.28 24.85 -31.66
N LYS A 94 0.61 25.77 -30.97
CA LYS A 94 -0.10 26.89 -31.59
C LYS A 94 0.64 28.21 -31.31
N PRO A 95 1.44 28.71 -32.26
CA PRO A 95 1.72 30.14 -32.31
C PRO A 95 0.44 30.88 -32.76
N ARG A 96 -0.01 31.77 -31.88
CA ARG A 96 -1.20 32.62 -31.98
C ARG A 96 -1.13 33.48 -33.24
N ARG A 97 -1.94 33.18 -34.26
CA ARG A 97 -2.16 34.10 -35.38
C ARG A 97 -3.04 35.26 -34.91
N LYS A 98 -2.41 36.41 -34.67
CA LYS A 98 -3.11 37.69 -34.47
C LYS A 98 -3.80 38.06 -35.79
N PHE A 99 -5.12 37.98 -35.83
CA PHE A 99 -5.92 38.75 -36.79
C PHE A 99 -6.13 40.15 -36.21
N LEU A 100 -5.57 41.16 -36.89
CA LEU A 100 -5.96 42.56 -36.79
C LEU A 100 -5.95 43.07 -38.24
N GLY A 101 -7.14 43.24 -38.81
CA GLY A 101 -7.30 43.85 -40.12
C GLY A 101 -7.10 45.36 -40.08
N LEU A 102 -6.69 45.94 -41.20
CA LEU A 102 -7.19 47.19 -41.80
C LEU A 102 -6.44 47.43 -43.13
N PHE A 103 -7.18 47.99 -44.09
CA PHE A 103 -6.83 48.40 -45.48
C PHE A 103 -6.96 47.34 -46.57
#